data_AF-A0A6P6I0W8-F1
#
_entry.id   AF-A0A6P6I0W8-F1
#
_cell.length_a   1.000
_cell.length_b   1.000
_cell.length_c   1.000
_cell.angle_alpha   90.00
_cell.angle_beta   90.00
_cell.angle_gamma   90.00
#
_symmetry.space_group_name_H-M   'P 1'
#
loop_
_entity.id
_entity.type
_entity.pdbx_description
1 polymer ?
#
loop_
_entity_poly.entity_id
_entity_poly.type
_entity_poly.pdbx_seq_one_letter_code
_entity_poly.pdbx_strand_id
1 'polypeptide(L)'
;MDKFQEVLNLHLQHPRVLGYGLVTLLTAGGERLFSVAVFQCPCSAVWNLPYGLVFLLVPALALFLLGYVLSARTWRLLTGCCARGARPGGCGPRLRAALVCVQLSATAAVAPLTWVAVALLGGAFYECAASGSAPLARLLCRGRDAACEAQLPLAPCHQARAPDAQDLLKELKAQSQVLGWILIAVVIIFLLIFTSIIRCLSPVSFLQLKFWKIYLEQEQQILKSQATEHATQLAKENVKCFFECSHPKEYNTPSIRDWQQISSLYTFNPKEQYYSMLHKYVHRTEKSESIKSKEGDTVIPILGFVDTPGMHTTADL
;
A
#
# COMPACT_ATOMS: atom_id res chain seq x y z
N MET A 1 29.77 17.32 16.21
CA MET A 1 28.29 17.39 16.10
C MET A 1 27.86 17.60 14.65
N ASP A 2 28.69 18.20 13.81
CA ASP A 2 28.36 18.54 12.41
C ASP A 2 28.08 17.33 11.51
N LYS A 3 28.78 16.20 11.71
CA LYS A 3 28.51 14.95 10.97
C LYS A 3 27.14 14.35 11.27
N PHE A 4 26.64 14.50 12.51
CA PHE A 4 25.30 14.06 12.88
C PHE A 4 24.25 14.97 12.23
N GLN A 5 24.54 16.27 12.13
CA GLN A 5 23.68 17.25 11.48
C GLN A 5 23.64 17.04 9.96
N GLU A 6 24.75 16.64 9.32
CA GLU A 6 24.81 16.24 7.92
C GLU A 6 23.99 14.97 7.65
N VAL A 7 24.13 13.94 8.49
CA VAL A 7 23.33 12.71 8.38
C VAL A 7 21.84 12.99 8.60
N LEU A 8 21.51 13.86 9.57
CA LEU A 8 20.14 14.29 9.83
C LEU A 8 19.57 15.12 8.66
N ASN A 9 20.38 16.00 8.06
CA ASN A 9 20.00 16.75 6.86
C ASN A 9 19.80 15.83 5.65
N LEU A 10 20.59 14.78 5.51
CA LEU A 10 20.42 13.77 4.45
C LEU A 10 19.14 12.96 4.66
N HIS A 11 18.81 12.64 5.93
CA HIS A 11 17.53 12.06 6.33
C HIS A 11 16.33 12.97 6.04
N LEU A 12 16.46 14.27 6.28
CA LEU A 12 15.42 15.27 6.03
C LEU A 12 15.28 15.61 4.53
N GLN A 13 16.36 15.55 3.74
CA GLN A 13 16.33 15.82 2.30
C GLN A 13 15.77 14.66 1.48
N HIS A 14 16.00 13.40 1.89
CA HIS A 14 15.58 12.21 1.14
C HIS A 14 14.81 11.16 1.96
N PRO A 15 13.77 11.55 2.73
CA PRO A 15 13.05 10.64 3.62
C PRO A 15 12.39 9.48 2.86
N ARG A 16 11.97 9.70 1.61
CA ARG A 16 11.35 8.66 0.77
C ARG A 16 12.34 7.61 0.28
N VAL A 17 13.55 8.02 -0.11
CA VAL A 17 14.58 7.09 -0.61
C VAL A 17 15.09 6.22 0.52
N LEU A 18 15.31 6.82 1.70
CA LEU A 18 15.71 6.12 2.91
C LEU A 18 14.60 5.19 3.43
N GLY A 19 13.34 5.62 3.35
CA GLY A 19 12.19 4.76 3.65
C GLY A 19 12.13 3.53 2.75
N TYR A 20 12.31 3.69 1.43
CA TYR A 20 12.35 2.54 0.52
C TYR A 20 13.56 1.64 0.75
N GLY A 21 14.73 2.22 1.06
CA GLY A 21 15.92 1.46 1.44
C GLY A 21 15.69 0.61 2.71
N LEU A 22 15.11 1.21 3.75
CA LEU A 22 14.77 0.52 4.99
C LEU A 22 13.75 -0.60 4.77
N VAL A 23 12.68 -0.34 3.99
CA VAL A 23 11.68 -1.37 3.65
C VAL A 23 12.32 -2.52 2.87
N THR A 24 13.21 -2.23 1.94
CA THR A 24 13.94 -3.26 1.18
C THR A 24 14.81 -4.10 2.11
N LEU A 25 15.53 -3.45 3.04
CA LEU A 25 16.42 -4.11 3.98
C LEU A 25 15.65 -4.96 5.01
N LEU A 26 14.51 -4.46 5.49
CA LEU A 26 13.58 -5.21 6.34
C LEU A 26 12.96 -6.40 5.59
N THR A 27 12.62 -6.25 4.31
CA THR A 27 12.06 -7.33 3.49
C THR A 27 13.10 -8.42 3.26
N ALA A 28 14.34 -8.05 2.95
CA ALA A 28 15.45 -8.99 2.79
C ALA A 28 15.81 -9.67 4.12
N GLY A 29 15.86 -8.93 5.23
CA GLY A 29 16.10 -9.48 6.56
C GLY A 29 14.99 -10.40 7.04
N GLY A 30 13.73 -10.04 6.75
CA GLY A 30 12.55 -10.87 7.02
C GLY A 30 12.57 -12.16 6.22
N GLU A 31 12.83 -12.09 4.91
CA GLU A 31 12.98 -13.30 4.07
C GLU A 31 14.07 -14.22 4.63
N ARG A 32 15.25 -13.67 4.97
CA ARG A 32 16.35 -14.46 5.54
C ARG A 32 16.00 -15.10 6.88
N LEU A 33 15.24 -14.40 7.71
CA LEU A 33 14.77 -14.95 8.98
C LEU A 33 13.77 -16.10 8.74
N PHE A 34 12.79 -15.93 7.84
CA PHE A 34 11.81 -16.98 7.54
C PHE A 34 12.45 -18.18 6.82
N SER A 35 13.38 -17.96 5.88
CA SER A 35 14.02 -19.02 5.11
C SER A 35 15.06 -19.80 5.91
N VAL A 36 15.74 -19.18 6.87
CA VAL A 36 16.76 -19.87 7.70
C VAL A 36 16.17 -20.43 9.00
N ALA A 37 15.21 -19.74 9.64
CA ALA A 37 14.73 -20.12 10.97
C ALA A 37 13.45 -20.97 10.97
N VAL A 38 12.63 -20.92 9.90
CA VAL A 38 11.28 -21.54 9.90
C VAL A 38 11.07 -22.49 8.73
N PHE A 39 11.72 -22.26 7.59
CA PHE A 39 11.47 -23.04 6.38
C PHE A 39 12.35 -24.29 6.28
N GLN A 40 11.72 -25.46 6.41
CA GLN A 40 12.31 -26.75 6.05
C GLN A 40 11.35 -27.47 5.10
N CYS A 41 11.82 -27.84 3.91
CA CYS A 41 10.97 -28.54 2.93
C CYS A 41 10.64 -29.95 3.46
N PRO A 42 9.37 -30.40 3.46
CA PRO A 42 8.97 -31.68 4.05
C PRO A 42 9.39 -32.91 3.23
N CYS A 43 9.91 -32.71 2.01
CA CYS A 43 10.37 -33.77 1.09
C CYS A 43 9.36 -34.88 0.84
N SER A 44 8.11 -34.46 0.63
CA SER A 44 6.97 -35.29 0.29
C SER A 44 6.41 -34.87 -1.06
N ALA A 45 6.20 -35.83 -1.95
CA ALA A 45 5.63 -35.58 -3.29
C ALA A 45 4.29 -34.83 -3.24
N VAL A 46 3.50 -34.99 -2.17
CA VAL A 46 2.19 -34.37 -2.01
C VAL A 46 2.27 -33.00 -1.33
N TRP A 47 3.14 -32.85 -0.32
CA TRP A 47 3.18 -31.65 0.53
C TRP A 47 4.16 -30.58 0.06
N ASN A 48 5.16 -30.92 -0.77
CA ASN A 48 6.17 -29.96 -1.23
C ASN A 48 5.57 -28.76 -1.97
N LEU A 49 4.61 -29.00 -2.88
CA LEU A 49 3.92 -27.95 -3.66
C LEU A 49 3.12 -26.98 -2.76
N PRO A 50 2.13 -27.44 -1.97
CA PRO A 50 1.34 -26.53 -1.13
C PRO A 50 2.19 -25.85 -0.06
N TYR A 51 3.19 -26.53 0.51
CA TYR A 51 4.06 -25.96 1.52
C TYR A 51 4.89 -24.79 0.96
N GLY A 52 5.58 -24.99 -0.17
CA GLY A 52 6.36 -23.92 -0.79
C GLY A 52 5.50 -22.73 -1.25
N LEU A 53 4.30 -22.99 -1.80
CA LEU A 53 3.38 -21.93 -2.22
C LEU A 53 2.83 -21.10 -1.05
N VAL A 54 2.54 -21.72 0.09
CA VAL A 54 2.06 -21.01 1.29
C VAL A 54 3.10 -20.01 1.78
N PHE A 55 4.37 -20.42 1.92
CA PHE A 55 5.45 -19.53 2.33
C PHE A 55 5.76 -18.43 1.31
N LEU A 56 5.50 -18.69 0.02
CA LEU A 56 5.65 -17.69 -1.02
C LEU A 56 4.50 -16.66 -1.02
N LEU A 57 3.24 -17.13 -0.96
CA LEU A 57 2.05 -16.31 -1.24
C LEU A 57 1.35 -15.74 0.00
N VAL A 58 1.37 -16.43 1.15
CA VAL A 58 0.65 -15.95 2.35
C VAL A 58 1.27 -14.67 2.91
N PRO A 59 2.61 -14.53 3.05
CA PRO A 59 3.20 -13.27 3.47
C PRO A 59 2.92 -12.14 2.45
N ALA A 60 2.91 -12.45 1.16
CA ALA A 60 2.49 -11.49 0.13
C ALA A 60 1.04 -11.03 0.35
N LEU A 61 0.10 -11.96 0.57
CA LEU A 61 -1.29 -11.62 0.86
C LEU A 61 -1.41 -10.75 2.12
N ALA A 62 -0.68 -11.09 3.18
CA ALA A 62 -0.66 -10.29 4.41
C ALA A 62 -0.16 -8.86 4.17
N LEU A 63 0.94 -8.70 3.41
CA LEU A 63 1.46 -7.38 3.02
C LEU A 63 0.46 -6.60 2.14
N PHE A 64 -0.24 -7.29 1.24
CA PHE A 64 -1.26 -6.66 0.40
C PHE A 64 -2.42 -6.13 1.24
N LEU A 65 -2.95 -6.95 2.15
CA LEU A 65 -4.03 -6.55 3.07
C LEU A 65 -3.58 -5.41 3.99
N LEU A 66 -2.35 -5.47 4.50
CA LEU A 66 -1.78 -4.40 5.32
C LEU A 66 -1.68 -3.09 4.52
N GLY A 67 -1.29 -3.15 3.24
CA GLY A 67 -1.27 -1.99 2.36
C GLY A 67 -2.65 -1.33 2.19
N TYR A 68 -3.72 -2.12 2.19
CA TYR A 68 -5.10 -1.61 2.20
C TYR A 68 -5.46 -0.96 3.53
N VAL A 69 -5.15 -1.60 4.65
CA VAL A 69 -5.46 -1.14 6.01
C VAL A 69 -4.73 0.15 6.35
N LEU A 70 -3.46 0.30 5.93
CA LEU A 70 -2.66 1.50 6.23
C LEU A 70 -3.00 2.69 5.31
N SER A 71 -3.76 2.48 4.24
CA SER A 71 -4.13 3.56 3.32
C SER A 71 -5.36 4.31 3.80
N ALA A 72 -5.17 5.59 4.16
CA ALA A 72 -6.27 6.48 4.52
C ALA A 72 -7.30 6.66 3.38
N ARG A 73 -6.88 6.51 2.12
CA ARG A 73 -7.77 6.60 0.96
C ARG A 73 -8.77 5.45 0.93
N THR A 74 -8.39 4.26 1.41
CA THR A 74 -9.30 3.13 1.65
C THR A 74 -10.40 3.53 2.63
N TRP A 75 -10.03 4.13 3.76
CA TRP A 75 -10.96 4.52 4.80
C TRP A 75 -11.85 5.68 4.37
N ARG A 76 -11.35 6.67 3.61
CA ARG A 76 -12.20 7.72 3.01
C ARG A 76 -13.25 7.16 2.05
N LEU A 77 -12.94 6.07 1.35
CA LEU A 77 -13.90 5.40 0.47
C LEU A 77 -14.92 4.55 1.24
N LEU A 78 -14.52 3.86 2.31
CA LEU A 78 -15.37 2.90 3.03
C LEU A 78 -16.19 3.54 4.18
N THR A 79 -15.66 4.57 4.83
CA THR A 79 -16.28 5.19 6.01
C THR A 79 -17.56 5.92 5.61
N GLY A 80 -18.69 5.55 6.21
CA GLY A 80 -20.00 6.14 5.94
C GLY A 80 -20.80 5.47 4.81
N CYS A 81 -20.23 4.51 4.07
CA CYS A 81 -20.97 3.77 3.03
C CYS A 81 -21.97 2.77 3.60
N CYS A 82 -21.72 2.20 4.78
CA CYS A 82 -22.57 1.19 5.41
C CYS A 82 -23.55 1.76 6.46
N ALA A 83 -23.61 3.09 6.62
CA ALA A 83 -24.53 3.72 7.55
C ALA A 83 -25.98 3.64 7.02
N ARG A 84 -26.89 3.12 7.85
CA ARG A 84 -28.32 2.95 7.55
C ARG A 84 -28.94 4.34 7.31
N GLY A 85 -29.17 4.70 6.05
CA GLY A 85 -29.66 6.02 5.64
C GLY A 85 -28.76 6.80 4.67
N ALA A 86 -27.63 6.22 4.24
CA ALA A 86 -26.83 6.79 3.16
C ALA A 86 -27.68 6.94 1.88
N ARG A 87 -27.74 8.16 1.33
CA ARG A 87 -28.48 8.47 0.10
C ARG A 87 -28.11 7.49 -1.03
N PRO A 88 -29.00 7.23 -2.01
CA PRO A 88 -28.77 6.31 -3.16
C PRO A 88 -27.62 6.68 -4.11
N GLY A 89 -26.72 7.60 -3.74
CA GLY A 89 -25.56 8.04 -4.51
C GLY A 89 -24.33 8.38 -3.65
N GLY A 90 -24.25 7.86 -2.42
CA GLY A 90 -23.14 8.11 -1.48
C GLY A 90 -21.81 7.45 -1.87
N CYS A 91 -21.84 6.37 -2.66
CA CYS A 91 -20.71 5.94 -3.46
C CYS A 91 -20.84 6.63 -4.82
N GLY A 92 -19.84 7.42 -5.23
CA GLY A 92 -19.85 8.07 -6.54
C GLY A 92 -20.08 7.08 -7.71
N PRO A 93 -20.24 7.57 -8.95
CA PRO A 93 -20.43 6.74 -10.14
C PRO A 93 -19.53 5.50 -10.13
N ARG A 94 -20.07 4.30 -10.37
CA ARG A 94 -19.35 3.00 -10.26
C ARG A 94 -17.96 3.03 -10.92
N LEU A 95 -17.82 3.77 -12.02
CA LEU A 95 -16.57 3.97 -12.74
C LEU A 95 -15.49 4.73 -11.94
N ARG A 96 -15.86 5.75 -11.16
CA ARG A 96 -14.94 6.52 -10.29
C ARG A 96 -14.46 5.67 -9.12
N ALA A 97 -15.35 4.91 -8.49
CA ALA A 97 -15.00 3.98 -7.42
C ALA A 97 -14.04 2.89 -7.95
N ALA A 98 -14.32 2.32 -9.12
CA ALA A 98 -13.44 1.35 -9.77
C ALA A 98 -12.03 1.92 -10.05
N LEU A 99 -11.94 3.14 -10.60
CA LEU A 99 -10.65 3.79 -10.88
C LEU A 99 -9.84 4.04 -9.60
N VAL A 100 -10.50 4.45 -8.52
CA VAL A 100 -9.86 4.65 -7.20
C VAL A 100 -9.38 3.32 -6.63
N CYS A 101 -10.19 2.25 -6.73
CA CYS A 101 -9.80 0.90 -6.28
C CYS A 101 -8.62 0.35 -7.07
N VAL A 102 -8.54 0.59 -8.39
CA VAL A 102 -7.39 0.17 -9.22
C VAL A 102 -6.12 0.90 -8.80
N GLN A 103 -6.20 2.22 -8.54
CA GLN A 103 -5.05 2.98 -8.05
C GLN A 103 -4.59 2.50 -6.67
N LEU A 104 -5.55 2.27 -5.78
CA LEU A 104 -5.28 1.77 -4.44
C LEU A 104 -4.63 0.37 -4.48
N SER A 105 -5.18 -0.53 -5.29
CA SER A 105 -4.61 -1.86 -5.57
C SER A 105 -3.19 -1.77 -6.09
N ALA A 106 -2.93 -0.90 -7.07
CA ALA A 106 -1.61 -0.74 -7.66
C ALA A 106 -0.58 -0.27 -6.62
N THR A 107 -0.96 0.64 -5.73
CA THR A 107 -0.09 1.10 -4.63
C THR A 107 0.12 0.03 -3.56
N ALA A 108 -0.93 -0.71 -3.18
CA ALA A 108 -0.86 -1.77 -2.18
C ALA A 108 -0.10 -3.00 -2.68
N ALA A 109 -0.03 -3.21 -4.00
CA ALA A 109 0.66 -4.34 -4.63
C ALA A 109 2.20 -4.21 -4.64
N VAL A 110 2.77 -3.05 -4.32
CA VAL A 110 4.24 -2.87 -4.36
C VAL A 110 4.94 -3.79 -3.35
N ALA A 111 4.53 -3.75 -2.08
CA ALA A 111 5.10 -4.57 -1.01
C ALA A 111 5.01 -6.10 -1.28
N PRO A 112 3.85 -6.68 -1.67
CA PRO A 112 3.77 -8.10 -1.99
C PRO A 112 4.61 -8.50 -3.21
N LEU A 113 4.66 -7.67 -4.25
CA LEU A 113 5.50 -7.95 -5.41
C LEU A 113 7.00 -7.93 -5.05
N THR A 114 7.42 -7.00 -4.18
CA THR A 114 8.79 -6.99 -3.67
C THR A 114 9.10 -8.22 -2.83
N TRP A 115 8.18 -8.67 -1.97
CA TRP A 115 8.35 -9.91 -1.22
C TRP A 115 8.53 -11.12 -2.15
N VAL A 116 7.63 -11.30 -3.11
CA VAL A 116 7.69 -12.43 -4.05
C VAL A 116 9.00 -12.41 -4.85
N ALA A 117 9.45 -11.23 -5.31
CA ALA A 117 10.73 -11.10 -5.99
C ALA A 117 11.91 -11.52 -5.11
N VAL A 118 11.97 -11.05 -3.86
CA VAL A 118 13.05 -11.40 -2.92
C VAL A 118 13.02 -12.89 -2.58
N ALA A 119 11.84 -13.45 -2.34
CA ALA A 119 11.65 -14.88 -2.07
C ALA A 119 12.08 -15.76 -3.26
N LEU A 120 11.78 -15.34 -4.50
CA LEU A 120 12.23 -16.01 -5.72
C LEU A 120 13.75 -15.95 -5.90
N LEU A 121 14.39 -14.83 -5.54
CA LEU A 121 15.86 -14.73 -5.55
C LEU A 121 16.52 -15.64 -4.51
N GLY A 122 15.87 -15.84 -3.35
CA GLY A 122 16.28 -16.81 -2.33
C GLY A 122 16.20 -18.27 -2.82
N GLY A 123 15.21 -18.58 -3.65
CA GLY A 123 15.08 -19.86 -4.36
C GLY A 123 14.47 -21.00 -3.54
N ALA A 124 14.61 -20.99 -2.21
CA ALA A 124 14.20 -22.10 -1.34
C ALA A 124 12.69 -22.47 -1.46
N PHE A 125 11.80 -21.47 -1.48
CA PHE A 125 10.36 -21.72 -1.58
C PHE A 125 9.97 -22.26 -2.95
N TYR A 126 10.58 -21.73 -4.01
CA TYR A 126 10.34 -22.19 -5.38
C TYR A 126 10.89 -23.60 -5.59
N GLU A 127 12.12 -23.89 -5.16
CA GLU A 127 12.74 -25.22 -5.24
C GLU A 127 11.83 -26.28 -4.57
N CYS A 128 11.34 -25.99 -3.36
CA CYS A 128 10.42 -26.89 -2.66
C CYS A 128 9.10 -27.03 -3.44
N ALA A 129 8.46 -25.93 -3.84
CA ALA A 129 7.18 -26.00 -4.57
C ALA A 129 7.30 -26.75 -5.91
N ALA A 130 8.34 -26.44 -6.67
CA ALA A 130 8.63 -27.00 -7.97
C ALA A 130 8.90 -28.51 -7.90
N SER A 131 9.61 -28.97 -6.87
CA SER A 131 9.91 -30.39 -6.67
C SER A 131 8.66 -31.26 -6.44
N GLY A 132 7.57 -30.68 -5.93
CA GLY A 132 6.28 -31.35 -5.75
C GLY A 132 5.32 -31.22 -6.94
N SER A 133 5.71 -30.50 -8.00
CA SER A 133 4.84 -30.25 -9.16
C SER A 133 4.96 -31.36 -10.19
N ALA A 134 3.95 -32.21 -10.31
CA ALA A 134 3.89 -33.28 -11.32
C ALA A 134 4.11 -32.81 -12.78
N PRO A 135 3.50 -31.72 -13.28
CA PRO A 135 3.74 -31.29 -14.67
C PRO A 135 5.18 -30.78 -14.87
N LEU A 136 5.75 -30.11 -13.88
CA LEU A 136 7.12 -29.60 -13.96
C LEU A 136 8.14 -30.74 -13.84
N ALA A 137 7.87 -31.73 -12.99
CA ALA A 137 8.66 -32.95 -12.85
C ALA A 137 8.75 -33.71 -14.19
N ARG A 138 7.62 -33.90 -14.89
CA ARG A 138 7.61 -34.55 -16.22
C ARG A 138 8.43 -33.80 -17.26
N LEU A 139 8.41 -32.47 -17.22
CA LEU A 139 9.18 -31.65 -18.15
C LEU A 139 10.69 -31.75 -17.88
N LEU A 140 11.08 -31.65 -16.61
CA LEU A 140 12.48 -31.68 -16.18
C LEU A 140 13.12 -33.08 -16.27
N CYS A 141 12.33 -34.12 -16.03
CA CYS A 141 12.75 -35.52 -16.12
C CYS A 141 12.60 -36.12 -17.53
N ARG A 142 12.22 -35.32 -18.54
CA ARG A 142 12.03 -35.81 -19.90
C ARG A 142 13.35 -36.33 -20.47
N GLY A 143 13.40 -37.63 -20.78
CA GLY A 143 14.61 -38.28 -21.30
C GLY A 143 15.64 -38.67 -20.24
N ARG A 144 15.27 -38.62 -18.94
CA ARG A 144 16.08 -39.13 -17.82
C ARG A 144 15.54 -40.47 -17.29
N ASP A 145 16.22 -41.03 -16.30
CA ASP A 145 15.82 -42.26 -15.61
C ASP A 145 14.38 -42.22 -15.10
N ALA A 146 13.70 -43.36 -15.16
CA ALA A 146 12.32 -43.53 -14.69
C ALA A 146 12.14 -43.20 -13.19
N ALA A 147 13.22 -43.24 -12.41
CA ALA A 147 13.22 -42.88 -10.99
C ALA A 147 13.27 -41.36 -10.73
N CYS A 148 13.50 -40.53 -11.75
CA CYS A 148 13.67 -39.08 -11.62
C CYS A 148 12.43 -38.42 -10.99
N GLU A 149 11.22 -38.73 -11.48
CA GLU A 149 9.98 -38.14 -10.95
C GLU A 149 9.74 -38.52 -9.49
N ALA A 150 10.08 -39.76 -9.11
CA ALA A 150 9.92 -40.24 -7.74
C ALA A 150 10.96 -39.65 -6.78
N GLN A 151 12.16 -39.33 -7.27
CA GLN A 151 13.27 -38.81 -6.45
C GLN A 151 13.31 -37.28 -6.37
N LEU A 152 12.71 -36.57 -7.33
CA LEU A 152 12.70 -35.10 -7.37
C LEU A 152 12.13 -34.45 -6.09
N PRO A 153 11.02 -34.93 -5.49
CA PRO A 153 10.52 -34.39 -4.23
C PRO A 153 11.47 -34.55 -3.04
N LEU A 154 12.40 -35.51 -3.09
CA LEU A 154 13.40 -35.77 -2.03
C LEU A 154 14.68 -34.95 -2.22
N ALA A 155 14.89 -34.38 -3.40
CA ALA A 155 16.10 -33.64 -3.73
C ALA A 155 16.35 -32.46 -2.77
N PRO A 156 15.35 -31.61 -2.41
CA PRO A 156 15.57 -30.45 -1.53
C PRO A 156 16.12 -30.79 -0.14
N CYS A 157 15.94 -32.03 0.33
CA CYS A 157 16.49 -32.51 1.61
C CYS A 157 17.84 -33.21 1.49
N HIS A 158 18.44 -33.22 0.30
CA HIS A 158 19.65 -34.00 -0.01
C HIS A 158 19.50 -35.51 0.26
N GLN A 159 18.27 -36.04 0.19
CA GLN A 159 17.98 -37.47 0.40
C GLN A 159 17.92 -38.26 -0.91
N ALA A 160 17.91 -37.58 -2.05
CA ALA A 160 17.95 -38.22 -3.36
C ALA A 160 19.31 -38.90 -3.59
N ARG A 161 19.29 -40.17 -4.03
CA ARG A 161 20.48 -40.99 -4.25
C ARG A 161 21.14 -40.77 -5.61
N ALA A 162 20.44 -40.16 -6.56
CA ALA A 162 20.96 -39.89 -7.90
C ALA A 162 21.71 -38.54 -7.96
N PRO A 163 22.90 -38.49 -8.59
CA PRO A 163 23.64 -37.24 -8.80
C PRO A 163 22.82 -36.23 -9.63
N ASP A 164 22.02 -36.73 -10.58
CA ASP A 164 21.10 -35.97 -11.42
C ASP A 164 20.11 -35.11 -10.64
N ALA A 165 19.69 -35.55 -9.45
CA ALA A 165 18.70 -34.82 -8.66
C ALA A 165 19.26 -33.51 -8.08
N GLN A 166 20.56 -33.48 -7.75
CA GLN A 166 21.24 -32.27 -7.28
C GLN A 166 21.46 -31.25 -8.40
N ASP A 167 21.73 -31.72 -9.62
CA ASP A 167 21.83 -30.83 -10.78
C ASP A 167 20.46 -30.26 -11.17
N LEU A 168 19.38 -31.05 -11.00
CA LEU A 168 18.01 -30.58 -11.21
C LEU A 168 17.60 -29.49 -10.20
N LEU A 169 18.10 -29.55 -8.96
CA LEU A 169 17.90 -28.47 -7.99
C LEU A 169 18.62 -27.18 -8.39
N LYS A 170 19.85 -27.27 -8.93
CA LYS A 170 20.57 -26.09 -9.44
C LYS A 170 19.80 -25.44 -10.59
N GLU A 171 19.22 -26.24 -11.48
CA GLU A 171 18.34 -25.76 -12.55
C GLU A 171 17.09 -25.06 -11.98
N LEU A 172 16.41 -25.67 -11.00
CA LEU A 172 15.26 -25.05 -10.34
C LEU A 172 15.62 -23.74 -9.62
N LYS A 173 16.78 -23.69 -8.98
CA LYS A 173 17.31 -22.47 -8.34
C LYS A 173 17.56 -21.38 -9.37
N ALA A 174 18.20 -21.72 -10.49
CA ALA A 174 18.45 -20.79 -11.59
C ALA A 174 17.13 -20.26 -12.17
N GLN A 175 16.15 -21.15 -12.42
CA GLN A 175 14.80 -20.75 -12.86
C GLN A 175 14.14 -19.78 -11.89
N SER A 176 14.22 -20.06 -10.57
CA SER A 176 13.69 -19.17 -9.54
C SER A 176 14.33 -17.78 -9.60
N GLN A 177 15.66 -17.71 -9.70
CA GLN A 177 16.38 -16.44 -9.74
C GLN A 177 16.10 -15.65 -11.02
N VAL A 178 16.02 -16.33 -12.17
CA VAL A 178 15.64 -15.70 -13.44
C VAL A 178 14.22 -15.15 -13.38
N LEU A 179 13.26 -15.92 -12.83
CA LEU A 179 11.89 -15.45 -12.61
C LEU A 179 11.85 -14.24 -11.66
N GLY A 180 12.65 -14.25 -10.59
CA GLY A 180 12.79 -13.12 -9.67
C GLY A 180 13.26 -11.84 -10.38
N TRP A 181 14.31 -11.93 -11.19
CA TRP A 181 14.82 -10.79 -11.97
C TRP A 181 13.85 -10.30 -13.05
N ILE A 182 13.18 -11.22 -13.75
CA ILE A 182 12.14 -10.87 -14.72
C ILE A 182 11.01 -10.12 -14.03
N LEU A 183 10.55 -10.60 -12.86
CA LEU A 183 9.51 -9.94 -12.09
C LEU A 183 9.92 -8.52 -11.68
N ILE A 184 11.15 -8.34 -11.18
CA ILE A 184 11.68 -7.01 -10.83
C ILE A 184 11.66 -6.07 -12.04
N ALA A 185 12.16 -6.54 -13.19
CA ALA A 185 12.20 -5.75 -14.42
C ALA A 185 10.79 -5.34 -14.87
N VAL A 186 9.84 -6.28 -14.90
CA VAL A 186 8.45 -6.01 -15.27
C VAL A 186 7.81 -4.99 -14.33
N VAL A 187 8.01 -5.12 -13.01
CA VAL A 187 7.47 -4.19 -12.02
C VAL A 187 8.03 -2.79 -12.20
N ILE A 188 9.35 -2.65 -12.39
CA ILE A 188 10.00 -1.34 -12.61
C ILE A 188 9.48 -0.69 -13.91
N ILE A 189 9.43 -1.44 -15.01
CA ILE A 189 8.92 -0.94 -16.29
C ILE A 189 7.46 -0.50 -16.16
N PHE A 190 6.62 -1.31 -15.52
CA PHE A 190 5.21 -0.98 -15.29
C PHE A 190 5.06 0.29 -14.44
N LEU A 191 5.81 0.42 -13.34
CA LEU A 191 5.80 1.61 -12.50
C LEU A 191 6.25 2.86 -13.26
N LEU A 192 7.28 2.75 -14.10
CA LEU A 192 7.78 3.84 -14.95
C LEU A 192 6.70 4.29 -15.95
N ILE A 193 6.11 3.35 -16.69
CA ILE A 193 5.08 3.63 -17.69
C ILE A 193 3.85 4.24 -17.02
N PHE A 194 3.34 3.60 -15.96
CA PHE A 194 2.17 4.06 -15.23
C PHE A 194 2.38 5.47 -14.66
N THR A 195 3.52 5.71 -14.01
CA THR A 195 3.86 7.04 -13.47
C THR A 195 3.98 8.08 -14.58
N SER A 196 4.61 7.72 -15.70
CA SER A 196 4.81 8.63 -16.84
C SER A 196 3.48 9.02 -17.48
N ILE A 197 2.58 8.06 -17.71
CA ILE A 197 1.24 8.30 -18.26
C ILE A 197 0.44 9.20 -17.30
N ILE A 198 0.41 8.88 -16.00
CA ILE A 198 -0.31 9.69 -15.01
C ILE A 198 0.21 11.13 -14.94
N ARG A 199 1.53 11.31 -15.07
CA ARG A 199 2.18 12.63 -15.09
C ARG A 199 1.87 13.39 -16.38
N CYS A 200 1.91 12.71 -17.52
CA CYS A 200 1.66 13.30 -18.83
C CYS A 200 0.19 13.74 -19.00
N LEU A 201 -0.75 12.95 -18.48
CA LEU A 201 -2.19 13.26 -18.52
C LEU A 201 -2.64 14.23 -17.41
N SER A 202 -1.70 14.83 -16.68
CA SER A 202 -2.01 15.83 -15.65
C SER A 202 -2.52 17.12 -16.28
N PRO A 203 -3.69 17.65 -15.88
CA PRO A 203 -4.13 18.97 -16.36
C PRO A 203 -3.40 20.12 -15.67
N VAL A 204 -2.62 19.85 -14.61
CA VAL A 204 -1.90 20.86 -13.85
C VAL A 204 -0.40 20.77 -14.10
N SER A 205 0.26 21.93 -14.12
CA SER A 205 1.70 22.06 -14.30
C SER A 205 2.48 21.44 -13.14
N PHE A 206 3.73 21.04 -13.39
CA PHE A 206 4.62 20.45 -12.39
C PHE A 206 4.82 21.35 -11.17
N LEU A 207 5.02 22.67 -11.37
CA LEU A 207 5.27 23.60 -10.27
C LEU A 207 4.01 23.81 -9.43
N GLN A 208 2.84 23.91 -10.09
CA GLN A 208 1.55 23.98 -9.42
C GLN A 208 1.29 22.73 -8.58
N LEU A 209 1.64 21.54 -9.09
CA LEU A 209 1.52 20.29 -8.34
C LEU A 209 2.44 20.22 -7.12
N LYS A 210 3.65 20.79 -7.21
CA LYS A 210 4.55 20.93 -6.05
C LYS A 210 3.96 21.86 -5.00
N PHE A 211 3.49 23.04 -5.41
CA PHE A 211 2.82 23.97 -4.53
C PHE A 211 1.61 23.33 -3.83
N TRP A 212 0.81 22.58 -4.58
CA TRP A 212 -0.36 21.88 -4.06
C TRP A 212 0.01 20.90 -2.93
N LYS A 213 1.08 20.12 -3.11
CA LYS A 213 1.55 19.22 -2.04
C LYS A 213 1.95 19.98 -0.78
N ILE A 214 2.64 21.12 -0.94
CA ILE A 214 3.05 21.98 0.19
C ILE A 214 1.81 22.54 0.88
N TYR A 215 0.83 23.04 0.13
CA TYR A 215 -0.42 23.55 0.66
C TYR A 215 -1.14 22.51 1.53
N LEU A 216 -1.27 21.27 1.06
CA LEU A 216 -1.94 20.21 1.81
C LEU A 216 -1.20 19.81 3.08
N GLU A 217 0.12 19.76 3.04
CA GLU A 217 0.94 19.46 4.22
C GLU A 217 0.73 20.53 5.30
N GLN A 218 0.73 21.81 4.90
CA GLN A 218 0.46 22.93 5.79
C GLN A 218 -1.00 22.93 6.29
N GLU A 219 -1.98 22.71 5.41
CA GLU A 219 -3.40 22.63 5.78
C GLU A 219 -3.63 21.54 6.83
N GLN A 220 -3.04 20.35 6.66
CA GLN A 220 -3.17 19.24 7.60
C GLN A 220 -2.52 19.56 8.95
N GLN A 221 -1.34 20.19 8.95
CA GLN A 221 -0.65 20.60 10.19
C GLN A 221 -1.47 21.64 10.96
N ILE A 222 -1.98 22.66 10.27
CA ILE A 222 -2.81 23.71 10.86
C ILE A 222 -4.11 23.13 11.39
N LEU A 223 -4.78 22.27 10.61
CA LEU A 223 -6.03 21.61 11.02
C LEU A 223 -5.83 20.75 12.27
N LYS A 224 -4.74 19.97 12.35
CA LYS A 224 -4.42 19.15 13.53
C LYS A 224 -4.21 20.03 14.76
N SER A 225 -3.44 21.11 14.62
CA SER A 225 -3.16 22.06 15.71
C SER A 225 -4.46 22.70 16.24
N GLN A 226 -5.25 23.30 15.35
CA GLN A 226 -6.50 23.97 15.69
C GLN A 226 -7.56 23.01 16.26
N ALA A 227 -7.69 21.81 15.69
CA ALA A 227 -8.61 20.79 16.20
C ALA A 227 -8.22 20.33 17.61
N THR A 228 -6.92 20.19 17.89
CA THR A 228 -6.42 19.80 19.22
C THR A 228 -6.70 20.88 20.26
N GLU A 229 -6.45 22.15 19.92
CA GLU A 229 -6.74 23.28 20.79
C GLU A 229 -8.24 23.38 21.11
N HIS A 230 -9.09 23.32 20.08
CA HIS A 230 -10.54 23.39 20.22
C HIS A 230 -11.10 22.20 21.03
N ALA A 231 -10.63 20.98 20.79
CA ALA A 231 -11.02 19.80 21.57
C ALA A 231 -10.59 19.90 23.03
N THR A 232 -9.39 20.43 23.30
CA THR A 232 -8.89 20.64 24.65
C THR A 232 -9.72 21.66 25.41
N GLN A 233 -10.08 22.78 24.77
CA GLN A 233 -10.92 23.80 25.38
C GLN A 233 -12.32 23.27 25.69
N LEU A 234 -12.94 22.56 24.75
CA LEU A 234 -14.25 21.94 24.92
C LEU A 234 -14.24 20.90 26.07
N ALA A 235 -13.21 20.06 26.14
CA ALA A 235 -13.07 19.08 27.21
C ALA A 235 -12.91 19.75 28.58
N LYS A 236 -12.10 20.81 28.69
CA LYS A 236 -11.90 21.57 29.92
C LYS A 236 -13.20 22.19 30.44
N GLU A 237 -13.97 22.84 29.57
CA GLU A 237 -15.25 23.46 29.97
C GLU A 237 -16.26 22.40 30.42
N ASN A 238 -16.39 21.29 29.69
CA ASN A 238 -17.32 20.21 30.04
C ASN A 238 -16.98 19.56 31.40
N VAL A 239 -15.70 19.29 31.65
CA VAL A 239 -15.24 18.73 32.93
C VAL A 239 -15.47 19.72 34.06
N LYS A 240 -15.20 21.01 33.83
CA LYS A 240 -15.44 22.07 34.82
C LYS A 240 -16.93 22.17 35.18
N CYS A 241 -17.81 22.26 34.19
CA CYS A 241 -19.26 22.32 34.41
C CYS A 241 -19.80 21.07 35.13
N PHE A 242 -19.25 19.89 34.84
CA PHE A 242 -19.61 18.65 35.54
C PHE A 242 -19.30 18.71 37.04
N PHE A 243 -18.09 19.13 37.42
CA PHE A 243 -17.70 19.22 38.84
C PHE A 243 -18.36 20.41 39.57
N GLU A 244 -18.63 21.50 38.88
CA GLU A 244 -19.31 22.68 39.44
C GLU A 244 -20.84 22.57 39.44
N CYS A 245 -21.41 21.50 38.89
CA CYS A 245 -22.85 21.33 38.67
C CYS A 245 -23.50 22.52 37.94
N SER A 246 -22.77 23.15 37.02
CA SER A 246 -23.20 24.33 36.26
C SER A 246 -23.62 23.96 34.84
N HIS A 247 -24.45 24.80 34.21
CA HIS A 247 -24.86 24.57 32.83
C HIS A 247 -23.72 24.93 31.86
N PRO A 248 -23.46 24.11 30.82
CA PRO A 248 -22.40 24.36 29.86
C PRO A 248 -22.72 25.59 29.00
N LYS A 249 -21.69 26.35 28.63
CA LYS A 249 -21.81 27.40 27.62
C LYS A 249 -21.99 26.77 26.24
N GLU A 250 -22.80 27.40 25.40
CA GLU A 250 -22.99 26.97 24.02
C GLU A 250 -21.67 27.12 23.25
N TYR A 251 -21.08 25.99 22.87
CA TYR A 251 -19.81 25.94 22.14
C TYR A 251 -20.06 25.42 20.73
N ASN A 252 -19.80 26.26 19.73
CA ASN A 252 -20.10 25.95 18.34
C ASN A 252 -19.08 24.97 17.77
N THR A 253 -19.48 23.70 17.67
CA THR A 253 -18.75 22.70 16.89
C THR A 253 -19.38 22.54 15.50
N PRO A 254 -18.58 22.32 14.44
CA PRO A 254 -19.13 22.07 13.11
C PRO A 254 -20.06 20.86 13.11
N SER A 255 -21.13 20.92 12.32
CA SER A 255 -22.14 19.86 12.30
C SER A 255 -21.59 18.58 11.68
N ILE A 256 -22.22 17.43 11.98
CA ILE A 256 -21.87 16.14 11.38
C ILE A 256 -21.88 16.21 9.84
N ARG A 257 -22.80 16.98 9.25
CA ARG A 257 -22.89 17.16 7.79
C ARG A 257 -21.67 17.89 7.23
N ASP A 258 -21.17 18.89 7.96
CA ASP A 258 -19.99 19.67 7.55
C ASP A 258 -18.73 18.79 7.57
N TRP A 259 -18.58 17.97 8.62
CA TRP A 259 -17.51 16.98 8.72
C TRP A 259 -17.54 15.94 7.60
N GLN A 260 -18.73 15.41 7.28
CA GLN A 260 -18.89 14.47 6.16
C GLN A 260 -18.52 15.10 4.82
N GLN A 261 -18.85 16.38 4.63
CA GLN A 261 -18.64 17.08 3.38
C GLN A 261 -17.15 17.32 3.10
N ILE A 262 -16.36 17.72 4.11
CA ILE A 262 -14.90 17.90 3.96
C ILE A 262 -14.13 16.56 3.89
N SER A 263 -14.75 15.46 4.34
CA SER A 263 -14.15 14.11 4.31
C SER A 263 -14.36 13.36 2.99
N SER A 264 -15.15 13.93 2.07
CA SER A 264 -15.40 13.33 0.76
C SER A 264 -14.14 13.28 -0.12
N LEU A 265 -14.12 12.37 -1.10
CA LEU A 265 -13.00 12.24 -2.03
C LEU A 265 -12.84 13.51 -2.88
N TYR A 266 -11.59 13.92 -3.09
CA TYR A 266 -11.30 15.10 -3.86
C TYR A 266 -11.70 14.96 -5.34
N THR A 267 -12.38 15.99 -5.85
CA THR A 267 -12.77 16.11 -7.27
C THR A 267 -12.18 17.38 -7.86
N PHE A 268 -11.47 17.27 -8.96
CA PHE A 268 -10.90 18.41 -9.66
C PHE A 268 -11.90 19.04 -10.61
N ASN A 269 -11.94 20.37 -10.63
CA ASN A 269 -12.68 21.15 -11.61
C ASN A 269 -11.73 22.17 -12.27
N PRO A 270 -11.58 22.19 -13.60
CA PRO A 270 -10.69 23.15 -14.27
C PRO A 270 -11.19 24.60 -14.18
N LYS A 271 -12.50 24.82 -13.94
CA LYS A 271 -13.10 26.16 -13.85
C LYS A 271 -12.96 26.80 -12.47
N GLU A 272 -12.82 25.97 -11.42
CA GLU A 272 -12.72 26.40 -10.02
C GLU A 272 -11.50 25.73 -9.37
N GLN A 273 -10.42 26.50 -9.18
CA GLN A 273 -9.16 25.98 -8.66
C GLN A 273 -9.18 25.88 -7.13
N TYR A 274 -9.70 24.77 -6.61
CA TYR A 274 -9.59 24.41 -5.20
C TYR A 274 -8.46 23.39 -4.98
N TYR A 275 -7.81 23.47 -3.81
CA TYR A 275 -6.69 22.59 -3.48
C TYR A 275 -7.08 21.46 -2.49
N SER A 276 -8.22 21.57 -1.83
CA SER A 276 -8.72 20.55 -0.91
C SER A 276 -10.24 20.61 -0.84
N MET A 277 -10.86 19.59 -0.24
CA MET A 277 -12.31 19.62 0.01
C MET A 277 -12.68 20.63 1.09
N LEU A 278 -11.78 20.92 2.04
CA LEU A 278 -11.96 22.00 3.01
C LEU A 278 -11.92 23.37 2.34
N HIS A 279 -10.97 23.60 1.43
CA HIS A 279 -10.89 24.81 0.61
C HIS A 279 -12.17 24.99 -0.22
N LYS A 280 -12.62 23.92 -0.91
CA LYS A 280 -13.87 23.92 -1.68
C LYS A 280 -15.10 24.18 -0.80
N TYR A 281 -15.09 23.71 0.45
CA TYR A 281 -16.19 23.92 1.40
C TYR A 281 -16.31 25.39 1.83
N VAL A 282 -15.19 26.03 2.20
CA VAL A 282 -15.19 27.41 2.73
C VAL A 282 -15.58 28.45 1.65
N HIS A 283 -15.18 28.24 0.40
CA HIS A 283 -15.44 29.19 -0.69
C HIS A 283 -16.81 29.05 -1.34
N ARG A 284 -17.72 28.27 -0.74
CA ARG A 284 -19.05 28.06 -1.28
C ARG A 284 -19.98 29.22 -0.91
N THR A 285 -20.64 29.78 -1.92
CA THR A 285 -21.62 30.88 -1.79
C THR A 285 -22.94 30.47 -1.13
N GLU A 286 -23.34 29.19 -1.15
CA GLU A 286 -24.58 28.70 -0.52
C GLU A 286 -24.34 27.49 0.41
N LYS A 287 -24.74 27.63 1.69
CA LYS A 287 -24.59 26.59 2.74
C LYS A 287 -25.63 25.46 2.68
N SER A 288 -26.67 25.57 1.85
CA SER A 288 -27.86 24.71 1.88
C SER A 288 -27.78 23.45 1.01
N GLU A 289 -26.89 23.40 0.02
CA GLU A 289 -26.72 22.23 -0.83
C GLU A 289 -25.52 21.38 -0.38
N SER A 290 -25.61 20.05 -0.43
CA SER A 290 -24.42 19.18 -0.26
C SER A 290 -23.37 19.50 -1.35
N ILE A 291 -22.07 19.23 -1.18
CA ILE A 291 -21.12 19.30 -2.33
C ILE A 291 -21.57 18.25 -3.35
N LYS A 292 -22.55 18.62 -4.19
CA LYS A 292 -22.96 17.87 -5.36
C LYS A 292 -21.82 18.04 -6.35
N SER A 293 -21.42 16.94 -6.97
CA SER A 293 -20.53 16.96 -8.13
C SER A 293 -21.06 18.00 -9.10
N LYS A 294 -20.34 19.11 -9.29
CA LYS A 294 -20.69 20.11 -10.31
C LYS A 294 -20.40 19.49 -11.68
N GLU A 295 -21.08 19.97 -12.71
CA GLU A 295 -20.79 19.58 -14.09
C GLU A 295 -19.32 19.93 -14.42
N GLY A 296 -18.51 18.91 -14.76
CA GLY A 296 -17.06 19.02 -14.97
C GLY A 296 -16.16 18.50 -13.83
N ASP A 297 -16.71 18.08 -12.69
CA ASP A 297 -15.93 17.47 -11.61
C ASP A 297 -15.41 16.08 -12.02
N THR A 298 -14.08 15.92 -12.05
CA THR A 298 -13.41 14.68 -12.49
C THR A 298 -12.44 14.16 -11.42
N VAL A 299 -12.35 12.83 -11.32
CA VAL A 299 -11.35 12.17 -10.46
C VAL A 299 -10.09 12.00 -11.30
N ILE A 300 -9.04 12.70 -10.91
CA ILE A 300 -7.79 12.70 -11.67
C ILE A 300 -6.76 11.83 -10.93
N PRO A 301 -6.23 10.78 -11.58
CA PRO A 301 -5.27 9.86 -10.96
C PRO A 301 -4.10 10.54 -10.26
N ILE A 302 -3.52 11.56 -10.90
CA ILE A 302 -2.36 12.27 -10.34
C ILE A 302 -2.70 13.08 -9.09
N LEU A 303 -3.96 13.42 -8.87
CA LEU A 303 -4.44 14.18 -7.71
C LEU A 303 -4.92 13.27 -6.56
N GLY A 304 -4.75 11.95 -6.67
CA GLY A 304 -5.09 11.02 -5.61
C GLY A 304 -4.33 11.23 -4.30
N PHE A 305 -3.20 11.96 -4.33
CA PHE A 305 -2.45 12.33 -3.12
C PHE A 305 -3.20 13.32 -2.23
N VAL A 306 -4.20 14.04 -2.74
CA VAL A 306 -5.04 14.96 -1.95
C VAL A 306 -5.83 14.19 -0.89
N ASP A 307 -6.16 12.93 -1.17
CA ASP A 307 -6.90 12.05 -0.27
C ASP A 307 -6.00 11.20 0.64
N THR A 308 -4.69 11.27 0.44
CA THR A 308 -3.71 10.58 1.28
C THR A 308 -3.13 11.61 2.25
N PRO A 309 -3.45 11.56 3.55
CA PRO A 309 -2.80 12.41 4.54
C PRO A 309 -1.29 12.17 4.47
N GLY A 310 -0.50 13.22 4.65
CA GLY A 310 0.95 13.13 4.61
C GLY A 310 1.42 12.01 5.52
N MET A 311 2.01 10.96 4.94
CA MET A 311 2.71 9.92 5.69
C MET A 311 3.99 10.52 6.28
N HIS A 312 3.83 11.37 7.29
CA HIS A 312 4.78 11.45 8.38
C HIS A 312 4.21 10.53 9.46
N THR A 313 4.55 9.25 9.35
CA THR A 313 4.64 8.37 10.53
C THR A 313 5.71 8.96 11.44
N THR A 314 5.34 9.97 12.22
CA THR A 314 5.92 10.12 13.55
C THR A 314 5.36 8.95 14.33
N ALA A 315 6.23 7.97 14.58
CA ALA A 315 6.02 6.96 15.58
C ALA A 315 5.61 7.67 16.89
N ASP A 316 4.36 7.46 17.27
CA ASP A 316 3.88 7.57 18.65
C ASP A 316 2.88 6.43 18.83
N LEU A 317 3.45 5.24 18.94
CA LEU A 317 2.96 4.08 19.68
C LEU A 317 4.16 3.17 19.96
#